data_AF-A0A550HF47-F1
#
_entry.id   AF-A0A550HF47-F1
#
_cell.length_a   1.000
_cell.length_b   1.000
_cell.length_c   1.000
_cell.angle_alpha   90.00
_cell.angle_beta   90.00
_cell.angle_gamma   90.00
#
_symmetry.space_group_name_H-M   'P 1'
#
loop_
_entity.id
_entity.type
_entity.pdbx_description
1 polymer ?
#
loop_
_entity_poly.entity_id
_entity_poly.type
_entity_poly.pdbx_seq_one_letter_code
_entity_poly.pdbx_strand_id
1 'polypeptide(L)'
;MPKATHPSTPAEVAAAVLDAIDAHPEAFDMSSWLSTPDGKWLAPETEPSCGTTMCGGGWAAHLTGWTLGTRRYASKDGVDRLTEEVAAEALDLPDTALFHGTAEALLSQLREIAGR
;
A
#
# COMPACT_ATOMS: atom_id res chain seq x y z
N MET A 1 -13.97 19.48 -4.08
CA MET A 1 -13.24 18.53 -4.95
C MET A 1 -13.84 17.15 -4.69
N PRO A 2 -14.25 16.38 -5.70
CA PRO A 2 -14.73 15.02 -5.45
C PRO A 2 -13.59 14.23 -4.78
N LYS A 3 -13.89 13.61 -3.64
CA LYS A 3 -12.99 12.70 -2.93
C LYS A 3 -12.59 11.60 -3.92
N ALA A 4 -11.31 11.30 -4.07
CA ALA A 4 -10.90 10.14 -4.85
C ALA A 4 -11.58 8.91 -4.19
N THR A 5 -12.40 8.20 -4.95
CA THR A 5 -13.06 7.01 -4.41
C THR A 5 -12.00 5.96 -4.21
N HIS A 6 -11.74 5.58 -2.96
CA HIS A 6 -10.82 4.48 -2.66
C HIS A 6 -11.31 3.19 -3.35
N PRO A 7 -10.41 2.38 -3.93
CA PRO A 7 -10.75 1.06 -4.43
C PRO A 7 -11.43 0.24 -3.33
N SER A 8 -12.47 -0.51 -3.70
CA SER A 8 -13.39 -1.15 -2.76
C SER A 8 -13.40 -2.67 -2.85
N THR A 9 -12.77 -3.23 -3.88
CA THR A 9 -12.62 -4.68 -4.08
C THR A 9 -11.14 -5.07 -4.15
N PRO A 10 -10.79 -6.35 -3.85
CA PRO A 10 -9.40 -6.81 -3.95
C PRO A 10 -8.77 -6.58 -5.33
N ALA A 11 -9.52 -6.83 -6.40
CA ALA A 11 -9.06 -6.60 -7.77
C ALA A 11 -8.79 -5.12 -8.06
N GLU A 12 -9.66 -4.21 -7.59
CA GLU A 12 -9.46 -2.77 -7.72
C GLU A 12 -8.25 -2.29 -6.91
N VAL A 13 -8.05 -2.81 -5.69
CA VAL A 13 -6.89 -2.49 -4.87
C VAL A 13 -5.62 -2.96 -5.56
N ALA A 14 -5.57 -4.20 -6.03
CA ALA A 14 -4.42 -4.76 -6.71
C ALA A 14 -4.08 -3.99 -7.99
N ALA A 15 -5.10 -3.66 -8.79
CA ALA A 15 -4.95 -2.81 -9.97
C ALA A 15 -4.40 -1.43 -9.63
N ALA A 16 -4.94 -0.77 -8.60
CA ALA A 16 -4.49 0.56 -8.17
C ALA A 16 -3.06 0.54 -7.64
N VAL A 17 -2.65 -0.53 -6.92
CA VAL A 17 -1.27 -0.70 -6.47
C VAL A 17 -0.32 -0.85 -7.67
N LEU A 18 -0.68 -1.68 -8.66
CA LEU A 18 0.11 -1.83 -9.88
C LEU A 18 0.23 -0.50 -10.64
N ASP A 19 -0.88 0.22 -10.82
CA ASP A 19 -0.91 1.49 -11.53
C ASP A 19 -0.06 2.56 -10.80
N ALA A 20 -0.07 2.57 -9.46
CA ALA A 20 0.77 3.46 -8.66
C ALA A 20 2.27 3.12 -8.79
N ILE A 21 2.63 1.83 -8.76
CA ILE A 21 4.01 1.37 -8.95
C ILE A 21 4.51 1.69 -10.36
N ASP A 22 3.68 1.49 -11.39
CA ASP A 22 4.03 1.79 -12.78
C ASP A 22 4.20 3.30 -13.01
N ALA A 23 3.40 4.13 -12.33
CA ALA A 23 3.52 5.59 -12.40
C ALA A 23 4.73 6.13 -11.63
N HIS A 24 5.12 5.47 -10.54
CA HIS A 24 6.19 5.91 -9.62
C HIS A 24 7.11 4.74 -9.22
N PRO A 25 7.87 4.16 -10.17
CA PRO A 25 8.71 2.99 -9.89
C PRO A 25 9.78 3.28 -8.83
N GLU A 26 10.24 4.53 -8.71
CA GLU A 26 11.18 4.96 -7.69
C GLU A 26 10.61 4.98 -6.26
N ALA A 27 9.28 5.02 -6.12
CA ALA A 27 8.59 5.02 -4.84
C ALA A 27 8.24 3.61 -4.36
N PHE A 28 8.49 2.57 -5.16
CA PHE A 28 8.26 1.19 -4.78
C PHE A 28 9.51 0.55 -4.19
N ASP A 29 9.44 0.16 -2.92
CA ASP A 29 10.55 -0.48 -2.20
C ASP A 29 10.03 -1.52 -1.20
N MET A 30 10.41 -2.78 -1.40
CA MET A 30 10.04 -3.89 -0.50
C MET A 30 10.82 -3.91 0.82
N SER A 31 11.83 -3.05 1.00
CA SER A 31 12.64 -3.00 2.22
C SER A 31 11.95 -2.31 3.40
N SER A 32 10.90 -1.52 3.14
CA SER A 32 10.20 -0.75 4.18
C SER A 32 8.70 -0.58 3.86
N TRP A 33 7.88 -0.48 4.91
CA TRP A 33 6.43 -0.26 4.76
C TRP A 33 6.12 1.15 4.27
N LEU A 34 6.81 2.12 4.87
CA LEU A 34 6.83 3.51 4.51
C LEU A 34 8.17 4.07 4.95
N SER A 35 8.91 4.66 4.01
CA SER A 35 10.06 5.50 4.27
C SER A 35 9.72 6.91 3.80
N THR A 36 9.82 7.89 4.69
CA THR A 36 9.66 9.31 4.35
C THR A 36 10.92 10.07 4.76
N PRO A 37 11.39 11.06 3.98
CA PRO A 37 12.60 11.81 4.32
C PRO A 37 12.55 12.50 5.69
N ASP A 38 11.35 12.90 6.13
CA ASP A 38 11.13 13.59 7.40
C ASP A 38 10.57 12.68 8.51
N GLY A 39 10.42 11.38 8.24
CA GLY A 39 9.91 10.39 9.17
C GLY A 39 8.44 10.58 9.55
N LYS A 40 7.70 11.43 8.84
CA LYS A 40 6.29 11.69 9.12
C LYS A 40 5.39 10.58 8.61
N TRP A 41 4.21 10.54 9.22
CA TRP A 41 3.10 9.72 8.77
C TRP A 41 2.56 10.28 7.45
N LEU A 42 2.11 9.39 6.57
CA LEU A 42 1.53 9.74 5.29
C LEU A 42 0.01 9.55 5.36
N ALA A 43 -0.75 10.65 5.30
CA ALA A 43 -2.20 10.62 5.22
C ALA A 43 -2.67 10.08 3.87
N PRO A 44 -3.84 9.41 3.78
CA PRO A 44 -4.31 8.75 2.55
C PRO A 44 -4.55 9.68 1.37
N GLU A 45 -4.83 10.96 1.62
CA GLU A 45 -5.07 11.98 0.59
C GLU A 45 -3.80 12.77 0.26
N THR A 46 -2.67 12.44 0.90
CA THR A 46 -1.39 13.11 0.69
C THR A 46 -0.56 12.31 -0.30
N GLU A 47 -0.24 12.94 -1.43
CA GLU A 47 0.68 12.35 -2.40
C GLU A 47 2.05 12.10 -1.74
N PRO A 48 2.69 10.94 -2.01
CA PRO A 48 4.05 10.68 -1.56
C PRO A 48 5.01 11.79 -2.02
N SER A 49 5.73 12.39 -1.08
CA SER A 49 6.74 13.39 -1.41
C SER A 49 7.95 12.78 -2.13
N CYS A 50 8.76 13.60 -2.81
CA CYS A 50 10.01 13.13 -3.39
C CYS A 50 10.89 12.42 -2.33
N GLY A 51 11.34 11.21 -2.65
CA GLY A 51 12.12 10.37 -1.73
C GLY A 51 11.27 9.55 -0.75
N THR A 52 9.94 9.63 -0.83
CA THR A 52 9.06 8.68 -0.14
C THR A 52 9.04 7.36 -0.87
N THR A 53 9.26 6.26 -0.16
CA THR A 53 9.11 4.90 -0.69
C THR A 53 8.16 4.08 0.18
N MET A 54 7.52 3.08 -0.41
CA MET A 54 6.67 2.13 0.32
C MET A 54 6.59 0.78 -0.42
N CYS A 55 6.46 -0.29 0.34
CA CYS A 55 6.25 -1.63 -0.19
C CYS A 55 4.80 -1.80 -0.69
N GLY A 56 4.49 -2.95 -1.31
CA GLY A 56 3.13 -3.22 -1.79
C GLY A 56 2.06 -3.19 -0.70
N GLY A 57 2.39 -3.64 0.51
CA GLY A 57 1.48 -3.55 1.65
C GLY A 57 1.24 -2.10 2.09
N GLY A 58 2.29 -1.27 2.04
CA GLY A 58 2.16 0.17 2.24
C GLY A 58 1.21 0.79 1.20
N TRP A 59 1.48 0.57 -0.08
CA TRP A 59 0.61 1.06 -1.16
C TRP A 59 -0.85 0.62 -1.00
N ALA A 60 -1.11 -0.66 -0.77
CA ALA A 60 -2.47 -1.18 -0.60
C ALA A 60 -3.21 -0.51 0.58
N ALA A 61 -2.53 -0.33 1.71
CA ALA A 61 -3.09 0.34 2.88
C ALA A 61 -3.35 1.84 2.62
N HIS A 62 -2.38 2.56 2.03
CA HIS A 62 -2.52 3.97 1.70
C HIS A 62 -3.71 4.21 0.74
N LEU A 63 -3.78 3.43 -0.34
CA LEU A 63 -4.83 3.56 -1.36
C LEU A 63 -6.22 3.21 -0.83
N THR A 64 -6.33 2.41 0.24
CA THR A 64 -7.62 2.08 0.90
C THR A 64 -8.00 3.04 2.04
N GLY A 65 -7.32 4.18 2.12
CA GLY A 65 -7.69 5.27 3.00
C GLY A 65 -7.05 5.22 4.39
N TRP A 66 -5.98 4.44 4.57
CA TRP A 66 -5.24 4.43 5.83
C TRP A 66 -4.12 5.47 5.86
N THR A 67 -3.92 6.08 7.03
CA THR A 67 -2.73 6.89 7.30
C THR A 67 -1.58 5.95 7.68
N LEU A 68 -0.48 5.99 6.94
CA LEU A 68 0.68 5.11 7.18
C LEU A 68 1.70 5.74 8.11
N GLY A 69 2.19 4.95 9.07
CA GLY A 69 3.35 5.27 9.88
C GLY A 69 4.61 4.52 9.43
N THR A 70 5.78 5.05 9.77
CA THR A 70 7.10 4.54 9.34
C THR A 70 7.51 3.19 9.98
N ARG A 71 6.73 2.66 10.94
CA ARG A 71 7.11 1.51 11.78
C ARG A 71 6.16 0.31 11.75
N ARG A 72 5.41 0.10 10.66
CA ARG A 72 4.44 -1.02 10.45
C ARG A 72 3.00 -0.76 10.88
N TYR A 73 2.66 0.45 11.32
CA TYR A 73 1.30 0.76 11.75
C TYR A 73 0.59 1.63 10.72
N ALA A 74 -0.71 1.39 10.59
CA ALA A 74 -1.64 2.17 9.81
C ALA A 74 -2.78 2.61 10.74
N SER A 75 -3.26 3.85 10.57
CA SER A 75 -4.36 4.40 11.37
C SER A 75 -5.52 4.87 10.50
N LYS A 76 -6.74 4.53 10.90
CA LYS A 76 -7.99 4.97 10.26
C LYS A 76 -9.08 5.08 11.31
N ASP A 77 -9.77 6.23 11.34
CA ASP A 77 -10.90 6.50 12.23
C ASP A 77 -10.63 6.23 13.73
N GLY A 78 -9.40 6.50 14.18
CA GLY A 78 -8.98 6.28 15.56
C GLY A 78 -8.61 4.83 15.91
N VAL A 79 -8.54 3.95 14.92
CA VAL A 79 -8.10 2.55 15.06
C VAL A 79 -6.73 2.40 14.43
N ASP A 80 -5.78 1.87 15.22
CA ASP A 80 -4.44 1.51 14.75
C ASP A 80 -4.36 0.00 14.50
N ARG A 81 -3.84 -0.38 13.33
CA ARG A 81 -3.61 -1.77 12.93
C ARG A 81 -2.25 -1.93 12.27
N LEU A 82 -1.79 -3.17 12.13
CA LEU A 82 -0.58 -3.43 11.35
C LEU A 82 -0.85 -3.19 9.87
N THR A 83 0.07 -2.50 9.19
CA THR A 83 0.00 -2.20 7.75
C THR A 83 -0.18 -3.46 6.93
N GLU A 84 0.49 -4.55 7.29
CA GLU A 84 0.39 -5.83 6.61
C GLU A 84 -0.98 -6.51 6.76
N GLU A 85 -1.63 -6.38 7.92
CA GLU A 85 -2.96 -6.96 8.15
C GLU A 85 -4.02 -6.22 7.34
N VAL A 86 -3.98 -4.89 7.33
CA VAL A 86 -4.93 -4.09 6.55
C VAL A 86 -4.71 -4.26 5.05
N ALA A 87 -3.46 -4.45 4.62
CA ALA A 87 -3.15 -4.74 3.22
C ALA A 87 -3.59 -6.16 2.81
N ALA A 88 -3.38 -7.16 3.66
CA ALA A 88 -3.85 -8.52 3.41
C ALA A 88 -5.37 -8.56 3.32
N GLU A 89 -6.07 -7.90 4.24
CA GLU A 89 -7.54 -7.77 4.21
C GLU A 89 -8.02 -7.06 2.94
N ALA A 90 -7.37 -5.96 2.55
CA ALA A 90 -7.73 -5.22 1.33
C ALA A 90 -7.54 -6.04 0.04
N LEU A 91 -6.59 -6.98 0.03
CA LEU A 91 -6.25 -7.84 -1.11
C LEU A 91 -6.88 -9.24 -1.00
N ASP A 92 -7.69 -9.50 0.02
CA ASP A 92 -8.27 -10.82 0.33
C ASP A 92 -7.22 -11.95 0.38
N LEU A 93 -6.07 -11.65 1.00
CA LEU A 93 -4.97 -12.60 1.17
C LEU A 93 -5.13 -13.42 2.47
N PRO A 94 -4.74 -14.71 2.46
CA PRO A 94 -4.87 -15.57 3.64
C PRO A 94 -3.86 -15.26 4.75
N ASP A 95 -2.74 -14.61 4.42
CA ASP A 95 -1.69 -14.22 5.36
C ASP A 95 -0.89 -13.00 4.85
N THR A 96 0.13 -12.59 5.62
CA THR A 96 0.97 -11.42 5.33
C THR A 96 2.32 -11.77 4.69
N ALA A 97 2.61 -13.05 4.45
CA ALA A 97 3.94 -13.52 4.02
C ALA A 97 4.37 -12.91 2.68
N LEU A 98 3.41 -12.62 1.80
CA LEU A 98 3.65 -11.97 0.51
C LEU A 98 4.40 -10.64 0.66
N PHE A 99 4.10 -9.86 1.69
CA PHE A 99 4.71 -8.55 1.91
C PHE A 99 6.12 -8.60 2.50
N HIS A 100 6.53 -9.75 3.03
CA HIS A 100 7.90 -10.01 3.49
C HIS A 100 8.75 -10.72 2.42
N GLY A 101 8.14 -11.04 1.28
CA GLY A 101 8.78 -11.73 0.15
C GLY A 101 9.50 -10.79 -0.81
N THR A 102 9.63 -11.23 -2.06
CA THR A 102 10.28 -10.45 -3.11
C THR A 102 9.29 -9.54 -3.84
N ALA A 103 9.81 -8.48 -4.45
CA ALA A 103 9.04 -7.61 -5.33
C ALA A 103 8.39 -8.40 -6.49
N GLU A 104 9.13 -9.35 -7.08
CA GLU A 104 8.64 -10.19 -8.18
C GLU A 104 7.42 -11.03 -7.76
N ALA A 105 7.48 -11.71 -6.62
CA ALA A 105 6.39 -12.52 -6.11
C ALA A 105 5.14 -11.68 -5.82
N LEU A 106 5.33 -10.53 -5.17
CA LEU A 106 4.25 -9.57 -4.91
C LEU A 106 3.61 -9.09 -6.22
N LEU A 107 4.41 -8.62 -7.19
CA LEU A 107 3.89 -8.10 -8.46
C LEU A 107 3.16 -9.19 -9.26
N SER A 108 3.66 -10.42 -9.24
CA SER A 108 2.96 -11.56 -9.85
C SER A 108 1.59 -11.80 -9.20
N GLN A 109 1.53 -11.81 -7.87
CA GLN A 109 0.28 -12.03 -7.14
C GLN A 109 -0.72 -10.89 -7.35
N LEU A 110 -0.26 -9.63 -7.39
CA LEU A 110 -1.12 -8.48 -7.65
C LEU A 110 -1.73 -8.54 -9.05
N ARG A 111 -0.97 -8.99 -10.07
CA ARG A 111 -1.51 -9.18 -11.43
C ARG A 111 -2.59 -10.25 -11.46
N GLU A 112 -2.38 -11.37 -10.78
CA GLU A 112 -3.38 -12.43 -10.64
C GLU A 112 -4.67 -11.90 -9.98
N ILE A 113 -4.57 -11.19 -8.86
CA ILE A 113 -5.73 -10.61 -8.15
C ILE A 113 -6.45 -9.57 -9.02
N ALA A 114 -5.69 -8.75 -9.76
CA ALA A 114 -6.24 -7.75 -10.67
C ALA A 114 -6.84 -8.35 -11.96
N GLY A 115 -6.62 -9.64 -12.23
CA GLY A 115 -7.01 -10.29 -13.48
C GLY A 115 -6.27 -9.76 -14.72
N ARG A 116 -4.98 -9.39 -14.56
CA ARG A 116 -4.12 -8.81 -15.60
C ARG A 116 -2.99 -9.75 -16.03
#